data_AF-A0A9E7B836-F1
#
_entry.id   AF-A0A9E7B836-F1
#
_cell.length_a   1.000
_cell.length_b   1.000
_cell.length_c   1.000
_cell.angle_alpha   90.00
_cell.angle_beta   90.00
_cell.angle_gamma   90.00
#
_symmetry.space_group_name_H-M   'P 1'
#
loop_
_entity.id
_entity.type
_entity.pdbx_description
1 polymer ?
#
loop_
_entity_poly.entity_id
_entity_poly.type
_entity_poly.pdbx_seq_one_letter_code
_entity_poly.pdbx_strand_id
1 'polypeptide(L)' 'MERSPWICHICDYKSDETESNTCDLCYRVTCSLHLRPASILNPENGLYETAAVCISCAADNARKEKL' A
#
# COMPACT_ATOMS: atom_id res chain seq x y z
N MET A 1 -1.23 25.50 5.61
CA MET A 1 -1.14 24.12 6.11
C MET A 1 0.33 23.75 6.17
N GLU A 2 0.83 23.37 7.34
CA GLU A 2 2.15 22.75 7.46
C GLU A 2 2.10 21.37 6.82
N ARG A 3 3.08 21.04 5.96
CA ARG A 3 3.22 19.72 5.35
C ARG A 3 4.31 18.97 6.11
N SER A 4 3.94 17.85 6.72
CA SER A 4 4.92 17.00 7.38
C SER A 4 5.69 16.21 6.31
N PRO A 5 7.04 16.24 6.33
CA PRO A 5 7.83 15.41 5.44
C PRO A 5 7.55 13.93 5.71
N TRP A 6 7.48 13.14 4.65
CA TRP A 6 7.25 11.71 4.73
C TRP A 6 8.27 10.94 3.89
N ILE A 7 8.40 9.63 4.16
CA ILE A 7 9.37 8.75 3.53
C ILE A 7 8.65 7.50 3.03
N CYS A 8 8.83 7.17 1.75
CA CYS A 8 8.34 5.92 1.18
C CYS A 8 9.07 4.74 1.79
N HIS A 9 8.36 3.78 2.39
CA HIS A 9 9.00 2.62 3.02
C HIS A 9 9.61 1.62 2.01
N ILE A 10 9.32 1.76 0.72
CA ILE A 10 9.79 0.85 -0.34
C ILE A 10 11.11 1.33 -0.95
N CYS A 11 11.26 2.65 -1.14
CA CYS A 11 12.38 3.23 -1.89
C CYS A 11 13.04 4.42 -1.20
N ASP A 12 12.65 4.72 0.05
CA ASP A 12 13.15 5.83 0.86
C ASP A 12 13.03 7.23 0.25
N TYR A 13 12.23 7.38 -0.81
CA TYR A 13 11.91 8.68 -1.39
C TYR A 13 11.26 9.56 -0.33
N LYS A 14 11.80 10.76 -0.15
CA LYS A 14 11.32 11.75 0.82
C LYS A 14 10.62 12.89 0.11
N SER A 15 9.51 13.34 0.67
CA SER A 15 8.79 14.50 0.14
C SER A 15 8.05 15.22 1.26
N ASP A 16 8.07 16.54 1.18
CA ASP A 16 7.19 17.48 1.89
C ASP A 16 6.30 18.26 0.90
N GLU A 17 6.46 18.04 -0.41
CA GLU A 17 5.74 18.75 -1.46
C GLU A 17 4.51 17.99 -1.98
N THR A 18 4.48 16.67 -1.78
CA THR A 18 3.43 15.77 -2.26
C THR A 18 2.70 15.10 -1.10
N GLU A 19 1.48 14.61 -1.35
CA GLU A 19 0.72 13.87 -0.32
C GLU A 19 1.28 12.46 -0.15
N SER A 20 1.43 12.05 1.12
CA SER A 20 1.72 10.66 1.47
C SER A 20 0.45 9.82 1.35
N ASN A 21 0.58 8.60 0.81
CA ASN A 21 -0.45 7.57 0.93
C ASN A 21 0.05 6.42 1.79
N THR A 22 -0.86 5.58 2.26
CA THR A 22 -0.57 4.42 3.12
C THR A 22 -1.03 3.13 2.49
N CYS A 23 -0.29 2.05 2.71
CA CYS A 23 -0.73 0.71 2.32
C CYS A 23 -1.85 0.23 3.25
N ASP A 24 -2.95 -0.26 2.70
CA ASP A 24 -4.10 -0.77 3.48
C ASP A 24 -3.79 -2.06 4.26
N LEU A 25 -2.71 -2.76 3.91
CA LEU A 25 -2.33 -4.03 4.55
C LEU A 25 -1.25 -3.89 5.62
N CYS A 26 -0.23 -3.07 5.37
CA CYS A 26 0.89 -2.92 6.32
C CYS A 26 0.93 -1.54 7.01
N TYR A 27 0.02 -0.63 6.63
CA TYR A 27 -0.15 0.71 7.20
C TYR A 27 1.10 1.60 7.13
N ARG A 28 2.07 1.24 6.29
CA ARG A 28 3.30 2.03 6.08
C ARG A 28 3.11 3.04 4.95
N VAL A 29 3.74 4.20 5.10
CA VAL A 29 3.74 5.27 4.09
C VAL A 29 4.43 4.81 2.81
N THR A 30 3.78 5.02 1.67
CA THR A 30 4.22 4.56 0.36
C THR A 30 3.98 5.65 -0.69
N CYS A 31 4.96 5.90 -1.57
CA CYS A 31 4.77 6.83 -2.68
C CYS A 31 3.83 6.23 -3.74
N SER A 32 3.19 7.10 -4.53
CA SER A 32 2.22 6.69 -5.57
C SER A 32 2.78 5.72 -6.62
N LEU A 33 4.09 5.74 -6.87
CA LEU A 33 4.74 4.79 -7.78
C LEU A 33 4.77 3.35 -7.24
N HIS A 34 4.87 3.22 -5.91
CA HIS A 34 4.98 1.95 -5.20
C HIS A 34 3.68 1.51 -4.51
N LEU A 35 2.60 2.28 -4.67
CA LEU A 35 1.26 1.94 -4.24
C LEU A 35 0.42 1.55 -5.46
N ARG A 36 -0.26 0.41 -5.40
CA ARG A 36 -1.03 -0.15 -6.51
C ARG A 36 -2.38 -0.66 -6.00
N PRO A 37 -3.45 -0.58 -6.80
CA PRO A 37 -4.68 -1.29 -6.49
C PRO A 37 -4.44 -2.81 -6.54
N ALA A 38 -4.97 -3.55 -5.58
CA ALA A 38 -5.02 -5.00 -5.58
C ALA A 38 -6.37 -5.50 -5.06
N SER A 39 -6.80 -6.66 -5.58
CA SER A 39 -7.95 -7.39 -5.05
C SER A 39 -7.50 -8.22 -3.85
N ILE A 40 -8.07 -7.97 -2.67
CA ILE A 40 -7.75 -8.67 -1.43
C ILE A 40 -9.00 -9.39 -0.95
N LEU A 41 -8.88 -10.67 -0.59
CA LEU A 41 -9.97 -11.42 0.03
C LEU A 41 -10.18 -10.91 1.46
N ASN A 42 -11.38 -10.40 1.75
CA ASN A 42 -11.80 -10.06 3.09
C ASN A 42 -12.31 -11.33 3.80
N PRO A 43 -11.66 -11.79 4.89
CA PRO A 43 -12.04 -13.02 5.57
C PRO A 43 -13.34 -12.91 6.37
N GLU A 44 -13.81 -11.70 6.67
CA GLU A 44 -15.02 -11.48 7.47
C GLU A 44 -16.29 -11.71 6.64
N ASN A 45 -16.26 -11.33 5.36
CA ASN A 45 -17.41 -11.44 4.46
C ASN A 45 -17.19 -12.42 3.29
N GLY A 46 -15.97 -12.90 3.07
CA GLY A 46 -15.60 -13.84 2.01
C GLY A 46 -15.58 -13.23 0.61
N LEU A 47 -15.60 -11.89 0.48
CA LEU A 47 -15.59 -11.18 -0.79
C LEU A 47 -14.22 -10.57 -1.08
N TYR A 48 -13.93 -10.35 -2.37
CA TYR A 48 -12.76 -9.61 -2.79
C TYR A 48 -13.06 -8.10 -2.78
N GLU A 49 -12.19 -7.35 -2.13
CA GLU A 49 -12.27 -5.90 -2.02
C GLU A 49 -11.04 -5.25 -2.68
N THR A 50 -11.24 -4.09 -3.29
CA THR A 50 -10.13 -3.32 -3.88
C THR A 50 -9.43 -2.55 -2.77
N ALA A 51 -8.14 -2.79 -2.59
CA ALA A 51 -7.28 -2.11 -1.62
C ALA A 51 -6.09 -1.44 -2.30
N ALA A 52 -5.65 -0.30 -1.75
CA ALA A 52 -4.41 0.36 -2.13
C ALA A 52 -3.24 -0.25 -1.35
N VAL A 53 -2.41 -1.03 -2.03
CA VAL A 53 -1.36 -1.83 -1.38
C VAL A 53 0.02 -1.51 -1.92
N CYS A 54 1.05 -1.59 -1.06
CA CYS A 54 2.42 -1.44 -1.53
C CYS A 54 2.86 -2.66 -2.35
N ILE A 55 3.87 -2.49 -3.22
CA ILE A 55 4.36 -3.58 -4.08
C ILE A 55 4.80 -4.84 -3.31
N SER A 56 5.28 -4.70 -2.07
CA SER A 56 5.65 -5.85 -1.24
C SER A 56 4.41 -6.65 -0.85
N CYS A 57 3.38 -5.96 -0.29
CA CYS A 57 2.14 -6.61 0.11
C CYS A 57 1.37 -7.19 -1.09
N ALA A 58 1.41 -6.52 -2.25
CA ALA A 58 0.84 -7.06 -3.49
C ALA A 58 1.50 -8.39 -3.89
N ALA A 59 2.83 -8.46 -3.84
CA ALA A 59 3.57 -9.68 -4.16
C ALA A 59 3.30 -10.82 -3.16
N ASP A 60 3.20 -10.50 -1.87
CA ASP A 60 2.88 -11.46 -0.82
C ASP A 60 1.44 -11.98 -0.95
N ASN A 61 0.48 -11.10 -1.27
CA ASN A 61 -0.92 -11.50 -1.49
C ASN A 61 -1.05 -12.45 -2.69
N ALA A 62 -0.41 -12.14 -3.82
CA ALA A 62 -0.43 -12.97 -5.01
C ALA A 62 0.14 -14.38 -4.79
N ARG A 63 0.98 -14.58 -3.76
CA ARG A 63 1.49 -15.90 -3.37
C ARG A 63 0.47 -16.70 -2.56
N LYS A 64 -0.33 -16.03 -1.72
CA LYS A 64 -1.38 -16.67 -0.93
C LYS A 64 -2.51 -17.21 -1.80
N GLU A 65 -2.78 -16.58 -2.94
CA GLU A 65 -3.82 -17.02 -3.89
C GLU A 65 -3.44 -18.27 -4.69
N LYS A 66 -2.17 -18.69 -4.67
CA LYS A 66 -1.67 -19.87 -5.42
C LYS A 66 -1.55 -21.14 -4.58
N LEU A 67 -1.89 -21.07 -3.29
CA LEU A 67 -1.87 -22.18 -2.33
C LEU A 67 -3.29 -22.65 -2.05
#